data_AF-A0A7S3G5E2-F1
#
_entry.id   AF-A0A7S3G5E2-F1
#
_cell.length_a   1.000
_cell.length_b   1.000
_cell.length_c   1.000
_cell.angle_alpha   90.00
_cell.angle_beta   90.00
_cell.angle_gamma   90.00
#
_symmetry.space_group_name_H-M   'P 1'
#
loop_
_entity.id
_entity.type
_entity.pdbx_description
1 polymer ?
#
loop_
_entity_poly.entity_id
_entity_poly.type
_entity_poly.pdbx_seq_one_letter_code
_entity_poly.pdbx_strand_id
1 'polypeptide(L)'
;RRSGRRRGIQCFSHFGVISLSPATIMSSSPPSHVTYLRSLRSIRERCERIFAVGTSHGLRHFDVDLARADSVVDYVIDVTKDNYPDLNVPFHSRWRHFDIGGVDRVGALTQEWEKAGLDKDEICRRQLDLAVVSVLVDAGAGDRWRYREEATGKEFGRSEGLAVASLYLFTSGVLSNDGEARVDAEALTKLTPSTITKAFQVGEDNPLVGAETRAALLSRLGSAMQAHPTYFCVDGRYRPGNILDYLRTVSKVEEEGGEGGEGGGEGGVTKRVMEV
;
A
#
# COMPACT_ATOMS: atom_id res chain seq x y z
N ARG A 1 -21.50 -31.76 69.63
CA ARG A 1 -20.78 -30.49 69.97
C ARG A 1 -20.18 -29.94 68.67
N ARG A 2 -20.56 -28.69 68.31
CA ARG A 2 -20.07 -27.80 67.22
C ARG A 2 -20.15 -28.36 65.78
N SER A 3 -21.14 -28.04 64.95
CA SER A 3 -21.50 -26.76 64.28
C SER A 3 -20.54 -26.32 63.17
N GLY A 4 -21.00 -26.36 61.91
CA GLY A 4 -20.34 -25.76 60.75
C GLY A 4 -21.26 -25.76 59.52
N ARG A 5 -22.20 -24.81 59.47
CA ARG A 5 -23.02 -24.46 58.29
C ARG A 5 -22.15 -23.77 57.23
N ARG A 6 -22.31 -24.10 55.95
CA ARG A 6 -22.37 -23.11 54.86
C ARG A 6 -23.46 -23.48 53.85
N ARG A 7 -24.40 -22.55 53.68
CA ARG A 7 -25.42 -22.47 52.62
C ARG A 7 -24.86 -21.61 51.48
N GLY A 8 -25.39 -21.78 50.27
CA GLY A 8 -25.12 -20.90 49.11
C GLY A 8 -25.57 -21.58 47.81
N ILE A 9 -26.87 -21.68 47.52
CA ILE A 9 -27.70 -20.75 46.69
C ILE A 9 -27.63 -21.11 45.19
N GLN A 10 -28.71 -21.76 44.72
CA GLN A 10 -29.22 -21.61 43.35
C GLN A 10 -29.66 -20.15 43.14
N CYS A 11 -29.46 -19.57 41.95
CA CYS A 11 -30.56 -18.99 41.17
C CYS A 11 -30.17 -18.21 39.90
N PHE A 12 -31.05 -18.40 38.92
CA PHE A 12 -31.58 -17.47 37.91
C PHE A 12 -30.74 -17.03 36.69
N SER A 13 -31.21 -17.57 35.56
CA SER A 13 -31.26 -17.00 34.23
C SER A 13 -31.87 -15.58 34.18
N HIS A 14 -31.16 -14.65 33.56
CA HIS A 14 -31.74 -13.52 32.82
C HIS A 14 -30.74 -13.05 31.76
N PHE A 15 -30.95 -13.46 30.51
CA PHE A 15 -30.32 -12.86 29.34
C PHE A 15 -31.11 -11.60 29.00
N GLY A 16 -30.58 -10.44 29.37
CA GLY A 16 -31.03 -9.15 28.86
C GLY A 16 -30.33 -8.84 27.55
N VAL A 17 -31.07 -8.92 26.44
CA VAL A 17 -30.62 -8.48 25.12
C VAL A 17 -30.74 -6.96 25.08
N ILE A 18 -29.62 -6.23 25.17
CA ILE A 18 -29.62 -4.79 24.92
C ILE A 18 -29.60 -4.59 23.40
N SER A 19 -30.78 -4.32 22.85
CA SER A 19 -30.93 -3.80 21.48
C SER A 19 -30.37 -2.38 21.43
N LEU A 20 -29.19 -2.22 20.83
CA LEU A 20 -28.65 -0.90 20.49
C LEU A 20 -29.09 -0.56 19.07
N SER A 21 -29.88 0.51 18.97
CA SER A 21 -30.36 1.08 17.70
C SER A 21 -29.20 1.65 16.87
N PRO A 22 -29.18 1.49 15.54
CA PRO A 22 -28.13 1.99 14.67
C PRO A 22 -28.38 3.46 14.33
N ALA A 23 -28.17 4.34 15.29
CA ALA A 23 -28.08 5.78 15.03
C ALA A 23 -27.10 6.38 16.03
N THR A 24 -26.13 7.13 15.50
CA THR A 24 -25.15 7.95 16.23
C THR A 24 -23.78 7.29 16.46
N ILE A 25 -23.06 6.99 15.38
CA ILE A 25 -21.60 7.14 15.43
C ILE A 25 -21.33 8.65 15.44
N MET A 26 -21.30 9.26 16.63
CA MET A 26 -20.72 10.59 16.76
C MET A 26 -19.26 10.49 16.34
N SER A 27 -18.89 11.21 15.30
CA SER A 27 -17.50 11.53 14.99
C SER A 27 -16.96 12.40 16.14
N SER A 28 -16.59 11.78 17.26
CA SER A 28 -15.85 12.48 18.31
C SER A 28 -14.50 12.87 17.73
N SER A 29 -14.15 14.15 17.83
CA SER A 29 -12.80 14.59 17.48
C SER A 29 -11.80 13.75 18.27
N PRO A 30 -10.74 13.24 17.62
CA PRO A 30 -9.76 12.41 18.30
C PRO A 30 -9.19 13.17 19.52
N PRO A 31 -8.81 12.49 20.61
CA PRO A 31 -8.20 13.13 21.77
C PRO A 31 -7.07 14.07 21.36
N SER A 32 -6.87 15.18 22.07
CA SER A 32 -5.88 16.22 21.70
C SER A 32 -4.48 15.67 21.40
N HIS A 33 -4.06 14.62 22.10
CA HIS A 33 -2.82 13.91 21.83
C HIS A 33 -2.80 13.22 20.46
N VAL A 34 -3.87 12.56 20.06
CA VAL A 34 -3.99 11.93 18.73
C VAL A 34 -3.97 12.99 17.63
N THR A 35 -4.65 14.12 17.84
CA THR A 35 -4.60 15.27 16.92
C THR A 35 -3.17 15.81 16.79
N TYR A 36 -2.46 15.96 17.90
CA TYR A 36 -1.04 16.33 17.88
C TYR A 36 -0.21 15.31 17.11
N LEU A 37 -0.32 14.01 17.40
CA LEU A 37 0.45 12.95 16.75
C LEU A 37 0.22 12.85 15.23
N ARG A 38 -0.95 13.29 14.75
CA ARG A 38 -1.29 13.32 13.32
C ARG A 38 -0.91 14.63 12.63
N SER A 39 -0.29 15.58 13.35
CA SER A 39 0.12 16.87 12.79
C SER A 39 1.55 16.84 12.25
N LEU A 40 1.80 17.60 11.17
CA LEU A 40 3.15 17.87 10.65
C LEU A 40 4.08 18.49 11.70
N ARG A 41 3.51 19.26 12.63
CA ARG A 41 4.24 19.85 13.75
C ARG A 41 4.89 18.77 14.62
N SER A 42 4.15 17.71 14.96
CA SER A 42 4.71 16.63 15.78
C SER A 42 5.85 15.87 15.09
N ILE A 43 5.85 15.82 13.75
CA ILE A 43 6.96 15.25 12.97
C ILE A 43 8.19 16.14 13.12
N ARG A 44 8.06 17.45 12.86
CA ARG A 44 9.17 18.42 12.98
C ARG A 44 9.78 18.42 14.38
N GLU A 45 8.96 18.57 15.42
CA GLU A 45 9.43 18.61 16.81
C GLU A 45 10.17 17.31 17.22
N ARG A 46 9.79 16.16 16.68
CA ARG A 46 10.48 14.89 16.95
C ARG A 46 11.79 14.77 16.17
N CYS A 47 11.79 15.15 14.90
CA CYS A 47 13.00 15.19 14.09
C CYS A 47 14.04 16.14 14.70
N GLU A 48 13.63 17.30 15.20
CA GLU A 48 14.49 18.27 15.89
C GLU A 48 15.13 17.66 17.15
N ARG A 49 14.37 16.89 17.94
CA ARG A 49 14.93 16.19 19.11
C ARG A 49 15.99 15.17 18.71
N ILE A 50 15.72 14.36 17.68
CA ILE A 50 16.69 13.37 17.19
C ILE A 50 17.93 14.08 16.65
N PHE A 51 17.76 15.17 15.90
CA PHE A 51 18.84 15.97 15.37
C PHE A 51 19.70 16.57 16.48
N ALA A 52 19.09 17.15 17.52
CA ALA A 52 19.82 17.69 18.68
C ALA A 52 20.61 16.62 19.44
N VAL A 53 20.06 15.41 19.59
CA VAL A 53 20.80 14.28 20.18
C VAL A 53 21.95 13.84 19.26
N GLY A 54 21.73 13.84 17.94
CA GLY A 54 22.75 13.51 16.95
C GLY A 54 23.92 14.47 16.95
N THR A 55 23.66 15.78 16.92
CA THR A 55 24.70 16.83 16.89
C THR A 55 25.41 17.03 18.22
N SER A 56 24.91 16.42 19.31
CA SER A 56 25.58 16.40 20.61
C SER A 56 26.30 15.08 20.92
N HIS A 57 26.52 14.21 19.92
CA HIS A 57 27.18 12.90 20.08
C HIS A 57 26.46 11.95 21.05
N GLY A 58 25.13 12.10 21.18
CA GLY A 58 24.31 11.33 22.10
C GLY A 58 23.71 10.05 21.51
N LEU A 59 24.00 9.73 20.24
CA LEU A 59 23.46 8.55 19.56
C LEU A 59 24.30 7.31 19.85
N ARG A 60 23.64 6.14 19.91
CA ARG A 60 24.28 4.90 20.36
C ARG A 60 25.17 4.23 19.31
N HIS A 61 24.83 4.38 18.03
CA HIS A 61 25.38 3.55 16.95
C HIS A 61 26.20 4.31 15.92
N PHE A 62 26.05 5.64 15.86
CA PHE A 62 26.76 6.49 14.91
C PHE A 62 26.83 7.92 15.44
N ASP A 63 27.84 8.66 15.01
CA ASP A 63 27.98 10.09 15.25
C ASP A 63 27.50 10.90 14.05
N VAL A 64 27.07 12.14 14.30
CA VAL A 64 26.73 13.10 13.25
C VAL A 64 27.86 14.12 13.14
N ASP A 65 28.60 14.08 12.04
CA ASP A 65 29.63 15.05 11.70
C ASP A 65 29.16 15.95 10.56
N LEU A 66 28.68 17.16 10.92
CA LEU A 66 28.19 18.13 9.95
C LEU A 66 29.31 18.73 9.09
N ALA A 67 30.57 18.67 9.53
CA ALA A 67 31.70 19.17 8.74
C ALA A 67 31.95 18.31 7.48
N ARG A 68 31.37 17.09 7.43
CA ARG A 68 31.46 16.20 6.27
C ARG A 68 30.30 16.31 5.30
N ALA A 69 29.35 17.22 5.53
CA ALA A 69 28.16 17.35 4.68
C ALA A 69 28.53 17.54 3.20
N ASP A 70 29.49 18.41 2.91
CA ASP A 70 29.94 18.67 1.52
C ASP A 70 30.50 17.41 0.86
N SER A 71 31.34 16.63 1.57
CA SER A 71 31.86 15.37 1.04
C SER A 71 30.79 14.31 0.81
N VAL A 72 29.72 14.29 1.62
CA VAL A 72 28.57 13.40 1.40
C VAL A 72 27.80 13.84 0.16
N VAL A 73 27.64 15.14 -0.06
CA VAL A 73 27.00 15.68 -1.27
C VAL A 73 27.79 15.29 -2.51
N ASP A 74 29.12 15.48 -2.51
CA ASP A 74 30.00 15.08 -3.61
C ASP A 74 29.86 13.58 -3.92
N TYR A 75 29.90 12.73 -2.89
CA TYR A 75 29.70 11.29 -3.04
C TYR A 75 28.35 10.92 -3.66
N VAL A 76 27.25 11.55 -3.22
CA VAL A 76 25.91 11.30 -3.78
C VAL A 76 25.85 11.75 -5.25
N ILE A 77 26.47 12.87 -5.59
CA ILE A 77 26.56 13.36 -6.98
C ILE A 77 27.31 12.36 -7.85
N ASP A 78 28.46 11.88 -7.39
CA ASP A 78 29.29 10.91 -8.13
C ASP A 78 28.53 9.61 -8.36
N VAL A 79 27.95 9.02 -7.30
CA VAL A 79 27.12 7.81 -7.41
C VAL A 79 25.93 8.04 -8.35
N THR A 80 25.29 9.20 -8.30
CA THR A 80 24.16 9.50 -9.19
C THR A 80 24.59 9.56 -10.65
N LYS A 81 25.71 10.24 -10.96
CA LYS A 81 26.25 10.34 -12.32
C LYS A 81 26.77 9.00 -12.85
N ASP A 82 27.36 8.18 -11.99
CA ASP A 82 27.83 6.84 -12.35
C ASP A 82 26.65 5.92 -12.75
N ASN A 83 25.53 6.01 -12.04
CA ASN A 83 24.34 5.20 -12.32
C ASN A 83 23.43 5.80 -13.41
N TYR A 84 23.41 7.13 -13.54
CA TYR A 84 22.57 7.88 -14.46
C TYR A 84 23.38 9.00 -15.14
N PRO A 85 24.23 8.68 -16.14
CA PRO A 85 25.12 9.66 -16.77
C PRO A 85 24.40 10.83 -17.46
N ASP A 86 23.16 10.60 -17.90
CA ASP A 86 22.29 11.60 -18.52
C ASP A 86 21.35 12.30 -17.52
N LEU A 87 21.45 11.96 -16.23
CA LEU A 87 20.59 12.42 -15.14
C LEU A 87 19.10 12.10 -15.33
N ASN A 88 18.75 11.19 -16.24
CA ASN A 88 17.39 10.69 -16.39
C ASN A 88 17.12 9.60 -15.36
N VAL A 89 16.99 10.01 -14.09
CA VAL A 89 16.69 9.11 -12.98
C VAL A 89 15.21 8.69 -13.06
N PRO A 90 14.90 7.39 -13.25
CA PRO A 90 13.52 6.94 -13.27
C PRO A 90 12.88 7.08 -11.90
N PHE A 91 11.56 7.32 -11.87
CA PHE A 91 10.82 7.35 -10.60
C PHE A 91 10.98 6.03 -9.84
N HIS A 92 11.45 6.12 -8.59
CA HIS A 92 11.43 4.98 -7.69
C HIS A 92 9.98 4.64 -7.35
N SER A 93 9.50 3.55 -7.91
CA SER A 93 8.11 3.12 -7.76
C SER A 93 8.05 1.60 -7.75
N ARG A 94 6.95 1.08 -7.21
CA ARG A 94 6.68 -0.36 -7.27
C ARG A 94 6.68 -0.89 -8.72
N TRP A 95 6.29 -0.06 -9.67
CA TRP A 95 6.31 -0.40 -11.10
C TRP A 95 7.70 -0.86 -11.56
N ARG A 96 8.76 -0.15 -11.16
CA ARG A 96 10.14 -0.53 -11.51
C ARG A 96 10.58 -1.86 -10.89
N HIS A 97 10.06 -2.23 -9.72
CA HIS A 97 10.36 -3.53 -9.13
C HIS A 97 9.70 -4.68 -9.91
N PHE A 98 8.54 -4.46 -10.55
CA PHE A 98 7.96 -5.47 -11.43
C PHE A 98 8.79 -5.71 -12.69
N ASP A 99 9.65 -4.76 -13.07
CA ASP A 99 10.53 -4.88 -14.25
C ASP A 99 11.87 -5.59 -13.95
N ILE A 100 12.07 -6.05 -12.71
CA ILE A 100 13.36 -6.60 -12.28
C ILE A 100 13.80 -7.76 -13.19
N GLY A 101 15.09 -7.75 -13.54
CA GLY A 101 15.66 -8.69 -14.50
C GLY A 101 15.36 -8.35 -15.97
N GLY A 102 14.85 -7.15 -16.27
CA GLY A 102 14.65 -6.65 -17.63
C GLY A 102 13.40 -7.20 -18.32
N VAL A 103 12.35 -7.49 -17.55
CA VAL A 103 11.12 -8.12 -18.07
C VAL A 103 9.94 -7.21 -17.77
N ASP A 104 9.29 -6.69 -18.81
CA ASP A 104 8.11 -5.82 -18.72
C ASP A 104 6.83 -6.63 -18.41
N ARG A 105 6.68 -7.03 -17.14
CA ARG A 105 5.57 -7.90 -16.69
C ARG A 105 4.23 -7.18 -16.71
N VAL A 106 4.21 -5.91 -16.31
CA VAL A 106 2.98 -5.12 -16.25
C VAL A 106 2.54 -4.70 -17.66
N GLY A 107 3.47 -4.36 -18.55
CA GLY A 107 3.15 -4.09 -19.95
C GLY A 107 2.59 -5.32 -20.65
N ALA A 108 3.15 -6.51 -20.40
CA ALA A 108 2.61 -7.77 -20.92
C ALA A 108 1.16 -8.02 -20.45
N LEU A 109 0.89 -7.89 -19.15
CA LEU A 109 -0.48 -8.01 -18.59
C LEU A 109 -1.44 -6.96 -19.17
N THR A 110 -0.96 -5.72 -19.33
CA THR A 110 -1.77 -4.63 -19.92
C THR A 110 -2.17 -4.96 -21.35
N GLN A 111 -1.23 -5.44 -22.17
CA GLN A 111 -1.51 -5.87 -23.55
C GLN A 111 -2.46 -7.07 -23.61
N GLU A 112 -2.41 -8.00 -22.66
CA GLU A 112 -3.36 -9.11 -22.56
C GLU A 112 -4.78 -8.61 -22.30
N TRP A 113 -4.96 -7.66 -21.37
CA TRP A 113 -6.26 -7.05 -21.09
C TRP A 113 -6.80 -6.25 -22.27
N GLU A 114 -5.96 -5.49 -22.97
CA GLU A 114 -6.33 -4.77 -24.19
C GLU A 114 -6.82 -5.73 -25.28
N LYS A 115 -6.12 -6.85 -25.49
CA LYS A 115 -6.52 -7.90 -26.46
C LYS A 115 -7.83 -8.58 -26.07
N ALA A 116 -8.11 -8.69 -24.77
CA ALA A 116 -9.38 -9.20 -24.25
C ALA A 116 -10.53 -8.18 -24.37
N GLY A 117 -10.27 -6.97 -24.88
CA GLY A 117 -11.29 -5.95 -25.11
C GLY A 117 -11.71 -5.17 -23.86
N LEU A 118 -10.90 -5.19 -22.79
CA LEU A 118 -11.15 -4.37 -21.62
C LEU A 118 -10.98 -2.89 -21.97
N ASP A 119 -11.85 -2.04 -21.41
CA ASP A 119 -11.70 -0.60 -21.54
C ASP A 119 -10.51 -0.08 -20.70
N LYS A 120 -10.09 1.15 -21.00
CA LYS A 120 -8.96 1.79 -20.32
C LYS A 120 -9.18 1.98 -18.82
N ASP A 121 -10.43 2.13 -18.40
CA ASP A 121 -10.75 2.36 -16.99
C ASP A 121 -10.59 1.06 -16.21
N GLU A 122 -11.08 -0.05 -16.73
CA GLU A 122 -10.91 -1.37 -16.12
C GLU A 122 -9.45 -1.78 -16.07
N ILE A 123 -8.67 -1.50 -17.12
CA ILE A 123 -7.22 -1.69 -17.11
C ILE A 123 -6.58 -0.86 -15.98
N CYS A 124 -6.94 0.42 -15.85
CA CYS A 124 -6.44 1.28 -14.79
C CYS A 124 -6.84 0.77 -13.40
N ARG A 125 -8.09 0.30 -13.22
CA ARG A 125 -8.54 -0.31 -11.95
C ARG A 125 -7.72 -1.56 -11.61
N ARG A 126 -7.42 -2.43 -12.58
CA ARG A 126 -6.58 -3.64 -12.38
C ARG A 126 -5.13 -3.28 -12.04
N GLN A 127 -4.58 -2.26 -12.67
CA GLN A 127 -3.26 -1.72 -12.32
C GLN A 127 -3.22 -1.18 -10.90
N LEU A 128 -4.25 -0.41 -10.49
CA LEU A 128 -4.37 0.10 -9.12
C LEU A 128 -4.52 -1.04 -8.09
N ASP A 129 -5.30 -2.07 -8.40
CA ASP A 129 -5.42 -3.27 -7.56
C ASP A 129 -4.05 -3.92 -7.30
N LEU A 130 -3.30 -4.17 -8.39
CA LEU A 130 -1.96 -4.75 -8.32
C LEU A 130 -1.02 -3.87 -7.49
N ALA A 131 -0.99 -2.56 -7.76
CA ALA A 131 -0.13 -1.63 -7.06
C ALA A 131 -0.43 -1.59 -5.56
N VAL A 132 -1.70 -1.48 -5.16
CA VAL A 132 -2.11 -1.39 -3.76
C VAL A 132 -1.73 -2.66 -2.99
N VAL A 133 -2.08 -3.85 -3.51
CA VAL A 133 -1.76 -5.10 -2.82
C VAL A 133 -0.24 -5.31 -2.75
N SER A 134 0.47 -5.05 -3.85
CA SER A 134 1.91 -5.19 -3.90
C SER A 134 2.61 -4.28 -2.89
N VAL A 135 2.19 -3.01 -2.80
CA VAL A 135 2.75 -2.06 -1.82
C VAL A 135 2.51 -2.52 -0.38
N LEU A 136 1.31 -3.01 -0.05
CA LEU A 136 1.01 -3.46 1.31
C LEU A 136 1.82 -4.67 1.75
N VAL A 137 2.19 -5.57 0.84
CA VAL A 137 2.99 -6.77 1.17
C VAL A 137 4.50 -6.51 1.15
N ASP A 138 4.94 -5.30 0.79
CA ASP A 138 6.35 -4.88 0.85
C ASP A 138 6.75 -4.43 2.24
N ALA A 139 6.67 -5.38 3.15
CA ALA A 139 7.34 -5.31 4.44
C ALA A 139 8.71 -5.98 4.33
N GLY A 140 9.62 -5.72 5.28
CA GLY A 140 10.97 -6.28 5.26
C GLY A 140 10.98 -7.79 4.96
N ALA A 141 11.71 -8.18 3.90
CA ALA A 141 11.86 -9.57 3.48
C ALA A 141 12.90 -10.35 4.29
N GLY A 142 13.70 -9.65 5.09
CA GLY A 142 14.97 -10.18 5.59
C GLY A 142 16.03 -10.27 4.49
N ASP A 143 17.19 -10.81 4.85
CA ASP A 143 18.36 -10.98 3.99
C ASP A 143 18.43 -12.36 3.31
N ARG A 144 17.73 -13.36 3.86
CA ARG A 144 17.74 -14.75 3.38
C ARG A 144 16.65 -15.07 2.35
N TRP A 145 15.45 -14.50 2.47
CA TRP A 145 14.35 -14.85 1.58
C TRP A 145 14.63 -14.51 0.11
N ARG A 146 14.26 -15.40 -0.81
CA ARG A 146 14.32 -15.22 -2.26
C ARG A 146 13.02 -15.71 -2.90
N TYR A 147 12.58 -15.05 -3.96
CA TYR A 147 11.54 -15.51 -4.85
C TYR A 147 12.15 -16.04 -6.14
N ARG A 148 11.88 -17.29 -6.48
CA ARG A 148 12.29 -17.90 -7.76
C ARG A 148 11.16 -17.79 -8.77
N GLU A 149 11.38 -17.04 -9.84
CA GLU A 149 10.42 -16.92 -10.92
C GLU A 149 10.58 -18.09 -11.89
N GLU A 150 9.53 -18.91 -12.03
CA GLU A 150 9.56 -20.09 -12.90
C GLU A 150 9.78 -19.72 -14.39
N ALA A 151 9.12 -18.66 -14.86
CA ALA A 151 9.15 -18.25 -16.27
C ALA A 151 10.56 -17.85 -16.76
N THR A 152 11.41 -17.31 -15.87
CA THR A 152 12.77 -16.85 -16.23
C THR A 152 13.88 -17.66 -15.57
N GLY A 153 13.54 -18.49 -14.57
CA GLY A 153 14.49 -19.19 -13.71
C GLY A 153 15.29 -18.29 -12.78
N LYS A 154 15.04 -16.97 -12.77
CA LYS A 154 15.78 -15.99 -11.96
C LYS A 154 15.27 -15.97 -10.52
N GLU A 155 16.15 -15.58 -9.60
CA GLU A 155 15.84 -15.40 -8.20
C GLU A 155 16.03 -13.94 -7.76
N PHE A 156 15.09 -13.44 -6.97
CA PHE A 156 15.07 -12.05 -6.51
C PHE A 156 14.81 -12.01 -5.00
N GLY A 157 15.58 -11.22 -4.26
CA GLY A 157 15.35 -10.97 -2.84
C GLY A 157 14.72 -9.60 -2.60
N ARG A 158 14.55 -9.24 -1.32
CA ARG A 158 14.13 -7.89 -0.89
C ARG A 158 12.84 -7.42 -1.58
N SER A 159 12.69 -6.12 -1.79
CA SER A 159 11.48 -5.51 -2.34
C SER A 159 11.21 -5.92 -3.79
N GLU A 160 12.26 -6.21 -4.57
CA GLU A 160 12.16 -6.70 -5.94
C GLU A 160 11.54 -8.10 -5.99
N GLY A 161 12.02 -9.02 -5.15
CA GLY A 161 11.41 -10.35 -5.01
C GLY A 161 9.97 -10.28 -4.52
N LEU A 162 9.67 -9.39 -3.57
CA LEU A 162 8.31 -9.20 -3.07
C LEU A 162 7.37 -8.64 -4.16
N ALA A 163 7.88 -7.80 -5.07
CA ALA A 163 7.12 -7.31 -6.21
C ALA A 163 6.79 -8.43 -7.19
N VAL A 164 7.75 -9.30 -7.52
CA VAL A 164 7.50 -10.44 -8.41
C VAL A 164 6.53 -11.42 -7.74
N ALA A 165 6.73 -11.76 -6.47
CA ALA A 165 5.85 -12.65 -5.72
C ALA A 165 4.40 -12.13 -5.64
N SER A 166 4.21 -10.84 -5.38
CA SER A 166 2.88 -10.24 -5.30
C SER A 166 2.20 -10.11 -6.66
N LEU A 167 2.97 -9.92 -7.75
CA LEU A 167 2.46 -9.95 -9.11
C LEU A 167 1.91 -11.35 -9.44
N TYR A 168 2.65 -12.41 -9.12
CA TYR A 168 2.16 -13.78 -9.31
C TYR A 168 1.01 -14.16 -8.38
N LEU A 169 0.98 -13.65 -7.14
CA LEU A 169 -0.18 -13.77 -6.26
C LEU A 169 -1.42 -13.14 -6.92
N PHE A 170 -1.28 -11.95 -7.47
CA PHE A 170 -2.36 -11.24 -8.16
C PHE A 170 -2.85 -11.96 -9.41
N THR A 171 -1.94 -12.39 -10.30
CA THR A 171 -2.30 -13.07 -11.55
C THR A 171 -2.80 -14.51 -11.34
N SER A 172 -2.56 -15.11 -10.18
CA SER A 172 -3.14 -16.43 -9.83
C SER A 172 -4.66 -16.40 -9.65
N GLY A 173 -5.26 -15.21 -9.55
CA GLY A 173 -6.70 -15.03 -9.36
C GLY A 173 -7.17 -15.22 -7.92
N VAL A 174 -6.30 -15.67 -6.99
CA VAL A 174 -6.68 -15.94 -5.59
C VAL A 174 -7.15 -14.70 -4.82
N LEU A 175 -6.84 -13.50 -5.34
CA LEU A 175 -7.27 -12.23 -4.76
C LEU A 175 -8.64 -11.78 -5.28
N SER A 176 -9.28 -12.53 -6.17
CA SER A 176 -10.59 -12.23 -6.75
C SER A 176 -11.60 -13.34 -6.42
N ASN A 177 -12.88 -13.02 -6.54
CA ASN A 177 -13.97 -13.97 -6.34
C ASN A 177 -14.19 -14.91 -7.56
N ASP A 178 -13.72 -14.52 -8.75
CA ASP A 178 -13.97 -15.20 -10.03
C ASP A 178 -12.70 -15.75 -10.70
N GLY A 179 -11.53 -15.61 -10.06
CA GLY A 179 -10.24 -16.10 -10.57
C GLY A 179 -9.57 -15.17 -11.58
N GLU A 180 -10.12 -13.98 -11.82
CA GLU A 180 -9.51 -12.96 -12.67
C GLU A 180 -8.31 -12.28 -11.99
N ALA A 181 -7.41 -11.70 -12.78
CA ALA A 181 -6.33 -10.85 -12.29
C ALA A 181 -6.90 -9.49 -11.80
N ARG A 182 -7.53 -9.53 -10.63
CA ARG A 182 -8.24 -8.45 -9.93
C ARG A 182 -8.15 -8.67 -8.41
N VAL A 183 -8.42 -7.63 -7.63
CA VAL A 183 -8.53 -7.73 -6.16
C VAL A 183 -9.96 -7.45 -5.71
N ASP A 184 -10.62 -8.42 -5.09
CA ASP A 184 -11.94 -8.26 -4.49
C ASP A 184 -11.85 -8.26 -2.96
N ALA A 185 -12.54 -7.33 -2.31
CA ALA A 185 -12.55 -7.21 -0.85
C ALA A 185 -12.95 -8.50 -0.14
N GLU A 186 -13.94 -9.21 -0.69
CA GLU A 186 -14.42 -10.47 -0.13
C GLU A 186 -13.33 -11.56 -0.18
N ALA A 187 -12.65 -11.72 -1.31
CA ALA A 187 -11.52 -12.65 -1.45
C ALA A 187 -10.40 -12.31 -0.45
N LEU A 188 -10.07 -11.03 -0.31
CA LEU A 188 -9.06 -10.59 0.67
C LEU A 188 -9.42 -10.98 2.11
N THR A 189 -10.68 -10.83 2.52
CA THR A 189 -11.10 -11.18 3.89
C THR A 189 -10.96 -12.68 4.19
N LYS A 190 -10.92 -13.52 3.16
CA LYS A 190 -10.76 -14.98 3.25
C LYS A 190 -9.30 -15.44 3.14
N LEU A 191 -8.34 -14.53 2.93
CA LEU A 191 -6.92 -14.88 2.82
C LEU A 191 -6.38 -15.49 4.10
N THR A 192 -5.61 -16.57 3.93
CA THR A 192 -4.93 -17.27 5.02
C THR A 192 -3.42 -17.01 4.96
N PRO A 193 -2.70 -17.17 6.09
CA PRO A 193 -1.24 -17.20 6.08
C PRO A 193 -0.70 -18.26 5.11
N SER A 194 -1.36 -19.41 4.97
CA SER A 194 -0.94 -20.47 4.04
C SER A 194 -0.99 -20.05 2.56
N THR A 195 -1.90 -19.14 2.20
CA THR A 195 -1.95 -18.57 0.86
C THR A 195 -0.70 -17.74 0.58
N ILE A 196 -0.30 -16.90 1.54
CA ILE A 196 0.91 -16.08 1.45
C ILE A 196 2.16 -16.95 1.47
N THR A 197 2.26 -17.93 2.37
CA THR A 197 3.45 -18.79 2.43
C THR A 197 3.65 -19.55 1.12
N LYS A 198 2.58 -20.09 0.53
CA LYS A 198 2.66 -20.75 -0.77
C LYS A 198 3.06 -19.78 -1.89
N ALA A 199 2.36 -18.65 -2.01
CA ALA A 199 2.59 -17.68 -3.08
C ALA A 199 3.99 -17.03 -2.99
N PHE A 200 4.53 -16.87 -1.78
CA PHE A 200 5.85 -16.26 -1.54
C PHE A 200 6.95 -17.31 -1.34
N GLN A 201 6.67 -18.59 -1.62
CA GLN A 201 7.65 -19.69 -1.55
C GLN A 201 8.32 -19.81 -0.17
N VAL A 202 7.58 -19.51 0.90
CA VAL A 202 8.08 -19.50 2.27
C VAL A 202 8.22 -20.93 2.78
N GLY A 203 9.41 -21.26 3.28
CA GLY A 203 9.72 -22.56 3.87
C GLY A 203 10.87 -22.45 4.87
N GLU A 204 11.28 -23.59 5.46
CA GLU A 204 12.38 -23.63 6.43
C GLU A 204 13.68 -23.08 5.85
N ASP A 205 14.00 -23.44 4.60
CA ASP A 205 15.19 -22.98 3.87
C ASP A 205 15.01 -21.63 3.17
N ASN A 206 13.79 -21.09 3.15
CA ASN A 206 13.47 -19.81 2.52
C ASN A 206 12.54 -18.96 3.42
N PRO A 207 13.02 -18.49 4.59
CA PRO A 207 12.16 -17.90 5.59
C PRO A 207 11.82 -16.44 5.27
N LEU A 208 10.54 -16.12 5.21
CA LEU A 208 10.02 -14.75 5.09
C LEU A 208 9.42 -14.30 6.43
N VAL A 209 9.97 -13.23 7.01
CA VAL A 209 9.47 -12.68 8.27
C VAL A 209 8.10 -12.02 8.04
N GLY A 210 7.07 -12.41 8.82
CA GLY A 210 5.77 -11.73 8.83
C GLY A 210 4.80 -12.16 7.73
N ALA A 211 4.77 -13.44 7.36
CA ALA A 211 3.78 -13.98 6.43
C ALA A 211 2.34 -13.84 6.99
N GLU A 212 2.15 -14.12 8.28
CA GLU A 212 0.89 -13.96 9.00
C GLU A 212 0.44 -12.50 9.00
N THR A 213 1.37 -11.58 9.25
CA THR A 213 1.09 -10.15 9.27
C THR A 213 0.67 -9.64 7.88
N ARG A 214 1.27 -10.15 6.80
CA ARG A 214 0.87 -9.81 5.42
C ARG A 214 -0.55 -10.30 5.12
N ALA A 215 -0.88 -11.55 5.47
CA ALA A 215 -2.23 -12.08 5.28
C ALA A 215 -3.27 -11.26 6.07
N ALA A 216 -2.98 -10.96 7.34
CA ALA A 216 -3.85 -10.14 8.18
C ALA A 216 -4.00 -8.70 7.65
N LEU A 217 -2.93 -8.12 7.10
CA LEU A 217 -2.97 -6.77 6.50
C LEU A 217 -3.88 -6.73 5.27
N LEU A 218 -3.77 -7.72 4.37
CA LEU A 218 -4.65 -7.81 3.19
C LEU A 218 -6.11 -8.08 3.60
N SER A 219 -6.34 -8.96 4.57
CA SER A 219 -7.70 -9.19 5.12
C SER A 219 -8.31 -7.90 5.69
N ARG A 220 -7.51 -7.11 6.42
CA ARG A 220 -7.93 -5.79 6.92
C ARG A 220 -8.19 -4.77 5.81
N LEU A 221 -7.42 -4.81 4.71
CA LEU A 221 -7.73 -4.00 3.52
C LEU A 221 -9.11 -4.38 2.98
N GLY A 222 -9.43 -5.67 2.87
CA GLY A 222 -10.77 -6.13 2.48
C GLY A 222 -11.88 -5.54 3.34
N SER A 223 -11.75 -5.64 4.67
CA SER A 223 -12.72 -5.04 5.61
C SER A 223 -12.80 -3.52 5.49
N ALA A 224 -11.67 -2.84 5.30
CA ALA A 224 -11.63 -1.38 5.14
C ALA A 224 -12.37 -0.93 3.86
N MET A 225 -12.19 -1.65 2.75
CA MET A 225 -12.91 -1.34 1.51
C MET A 225 -14.42 -1.51 1.68
N GLN A 226 -14.86 -2.59 2.33
CA GLN A 226 -16.28 -2.82 2.64
C GLN A 226 -16.87 -1.73 3.55
N ALA A 227 -16.10 -1.21 4.50
CA ALA A 227 -16.52 -0.14 5.39
C ALA A 227 -16.56 1.25 4.71
N HIS A 228 -15.97 1.39 3.53
CA HIS A 228 -15.87 2.66 2.82
C HIS A 228 -16.38 2.56 1.36
N PRO A 229 -17.68 2.26 1.16
CA PRO A 229 -18.26 2.07 -0.17
C PRO A 229 -18.11 3.29 -1.09
N THR A 230 -18.10 4.50 -0.54
CA THR A 230 -17.92 5.74 -1.31
C THR A 230 -16.65 5.75 -2.18
N TYR A 231 -15.59 5.10 -1.73
CA TYR A 231 -14.30 5.09 -2.45
C TYR A 231 -14.06 3.80 -3.21
N PHE A 232 -14.64 2.68 -2.77
CA PHE A 232 -14.23 1.36 -3.22
C PHE A 232 -15.37 0.53 -3.82
N CYS A 233 -16.63 0.99 -3.80
CA CYS A 233 -17.77 0.24 -4.32
C CYS A 233 -18.26 0.81 -5.66
N VAL A 234 -18.29 -0.04 -6.69
CA VAL A 234 -18.90 0.21 -8.01
C VAL A 234 -19.71 -1.02 -8.38
N ASP A 235 -20.99 -0.85 -8.71
CA ASP A 235 -21.93 -1.92 -9.06
C ASP A 235 -21.95 -3.10 -8.06
N GLY A 236 -21.83 -2.79 -6.77
CA GLY A 236 -21.81 -3.79 -5.69
C GLY A 236 -20.50 -4.56 -5.53
N ARG A 237 -19.47 -4.26 -6.34
CA ARG A 237 -18.12 -4.84 -6.22
C ARG A 237 -17.21 -3.90 -5.45
N TYR A 238 -16.45 -4.47 -4.51
CA TYR A 238 -15.53 -3.73 -3.64
C TYR A 238 -14.08 -4.07 -4.01
N ARG A 239 -13.31 -3.10 -4.53
CA ARG A 239 -11.91 -3.30 -4.92
C ARG A 239 -11.08 -2.02 -4.77
N PRO A 240 -9.75 -2.12 -4.59
CA PRO A 240 -8.89 -0.93 -4.46
C PRO A 240 -8.99 0.01 -5.66
N GLY A 241 -9.03 -0.55 -6.87
CA GLY A 241 -9.04 0.18 -8.13
C GLY A 241 -10.25 1.07 -8.36
N ASN A 242 -11.37 0.80 -7.68
CA ASN A 242 -12.57 1.63 -7.72
C ASN A 242 -12.35 3.04 -7.17
N ILE A 243 -11.21 3.30 -6.52
CA ILE A 243 -10.80 4.67 -6.17
C ILE A 243 -10.70 5.57 -7.41
N LEU A 244 -10.41 5.01 -8.59
CA LEU A 244 -10.44 5.73 -9.86
C LEU A 244 -11.79 6.42 -10.10
N ASP A 245 -12.88 5.68 -9.86
CA ASP A 245 -14.25 6.17 -10.07
C ASP A 245 -14.54 7.33 -9.13
N TYR A 246 -14.20 7.19 -7.84
CA TYR A 246 -14.33 8.28 -6.88
C TYR A 246 -13.51 9.50 -7.30
N LEU A 247 -12.23 9.31 -7.67
CA LEU A 247 -11.35 10.40 -8.07
C LEU A 247 -11.90 11.15 -9.28
N ARG A 248 -12.53 10.47 -10.23
CA ARG A 248 -13.18 11.13 -11.37
C ARG A 248 -14.38 11.99 -10.99
N THR A 249 -15.14 11.60 -9.96
CA THR A 249 -16.25 12.43 -9.47
C THR A 249 -15.79 13.73 -8.81
N VAL A 250 -14.58 13.75 -8.24
CA VAL A 250 -14.03 14.92 -7.53
C VAL A 250 -12.98 15.68 -8.34
N SER A 251 -12.52 15.11 -9.46
CA SER A 251 -11.61 15.76 -10.38
C SER A 251 -12.37 16.85 -11.12
N LYS A 252 -11.95 18.11 -10.94
CA LYS A 252 -12.43 19.21 -11.77
C LYS A 252 -11.78 19.07 -13.14
N VAL A 253 -12.55 18.65 -14.13
CA VAL A 253 -12.18 18.89 -15.53
C VAL A 253 -12.54 20.35 -15.78
N GLU A 254 -11.54 21.22 -15.83
CA GLU A 254 -11.73 22.52 -16.48
C GLU A 254 -11.89 22.22 -17.97
N GLU A 255 -13.13 22.23 -18.45
CA GLU A 255 -13.39 22.27 -19.89
C GLU A 255 -12.81 23.59 -20.41
N GLU A 256 -11.75 23.52 -21.22
CA GLU A 256 -11.34 24.63 -22.08
C GLU A 256 -12.51 24.92 -23.03
N GLY A 257 -13.43 25.77 -22.58
CA GLY A 257 -14.53 26.28 -23.37
C GLY A 257 -13.98 27.00 -24.59
N GLY A 258 -14.16 26.38 -25.75
CA GLY A 258 -13.96 27.04 -27.03
C GLY A 258 -15.08 28.07 -27.25
N GLU A 259 -14.80 29.34 -26.96
CA GLU A 259 -15.50 30.45 -27.59
C GLU A 259 -14.46 31.39 -28.21
N GLY A 260 -14.61 31.58 -29.53
CA GLY A 260 -13.84 32.56 -30.27
C GLY A 260 -14.17 33.97 -29.82
N GLY A 261 -13.14 34.76 -29.53
CA GLY A 261 -13.22 36.18 -29.27
C GLY A 261 -11.81 36.78 -29.26
N GLU A 262 -11.51 37.59 -30.27
CA GLU A 262 -10.25 38.31 -30.45
C GLU A 262 -9.91 39.23 -29.28
N GLY A 263 -8.63 39.28 -28.90
CA GLY A 263 -8.07 40.32 -28.01
C GLY A 263 -6.78 39.87 -27.33
N GLY A 264 -5.64 40.34 -27.84
CA GLY A 264 -4.31 39.82 -27.48
C GLY A 264 -3.71 40.27 -26.14
N GLY A 265 -2.58 39.63 -25.78
CA GLY A 265 -1.61 40.15 -24.81
C GLY A 265 -1.09 39.15 -23.78
N GLU A 266 0.10 38.61 -24.07
CA GLU A 266 1.14 38.07 -23.17
C GLU A 266 0.97 36.67 -22.51
N GLY A 267 1.97 35.81 -22.79
CA GLY A 267 2.06 34.40 -22.37
C GLY A 267 2.36 34.20 -20.89
N GLY A 268 2.26 33.01 -20.30
CA GLY A 268 2.14 31.67 -20.85
C GLY A 268 3.07 30.78 -20.02
N VAL A 269 2.53 29.90 -19.17
CA VAL A 269 3.16 28.65 -18.72
C VAL A 269 2.07 27.62 -18.39
N THR A 270 1.70 26.88 -19.43
CA THR A 270 1.50 25.42 -19.52
C THR A 270 0.98 24.59 -18.33
N LYS A 271 -0.24 24.06 -18.54
CA LYS A 271 -0.71 22.66 -18.40
C LYS A 271 0.06 21.74 -17.43
N ARG A 272 -0.62 21.35 -16.34
CA ARG A 272 -0.41 20.05 -15.70
C ARG A 272 -1.53 19.11 -16.12
N VAL A 273 -1.28 18.38 -17.21
CA VAL A 273 -1.98 17.13 -17.50
C VAL A 273 -1.41 16.10 -16.54
N MET A 274 -2.25 15.52 -15.71
CA MET A 274 -1.92 14.31 -14.94
C MET A 274 -2.19 13.13 -15.89
N GLU A 275 -1.17 12.72 -16.65
CA GLU A 275 -1.16 11.38 -17.23
C GLU A 275 -0.75 10.39 -16.13
N VAL A 276 -1.51 9.29 -16.09
CA VAL A 276 -1.53 8.24 -15.06
C VAL A 276 -0.17 7.56 -14.87
#